data_AF-A0A3P1BNL6-F1
#
_entry.id   AF-A0A3P1BNL6-F1
#
_cell.length_a   1.000
_cell.length_b   1.000
_cell.length_c   1.000
_cell.angle_alpha   90.00
_cell.angle_beta   90.00
_cell.angle_gamma   90.00
#
_symmetry.space_group_name_H-M   'P 1'
#
loop_
_entity.id
_entity.type
_entity.pdbx_description
1 polymer ?
#
loop_
_entity_poly.entity_id
_entity_poly.type
_entity_poly.pdbx_seq_one_letter_code
_entity_poly.pdbx_strand_id
1 'polypeptide(L)'
;MKLRIRPDDLKTGPYHELIQNLTQQWIRTGLPSQGLTETDYRLTIRTLLLTTQDADRTSAIVQAVLAQAAALQKTSVWVDQELKFEGMIEGVDRADFLLLDLQQADKLDDTMLDSYNERINRFSSK
;
A
#
# COMPACT_ATOMS: atom_id res chain seq x y z
N MET A 1 19.83 14.02 -9.91
CA MET A 1 18.70 13.70 -10.80
C MET A 1 18.42 12.21 -10.65
N LYS A 2 17.35 11.80 -9.95
CA LYS A 2 17.02 10.36 -9.85
C LYS A 2 16.49 9.90 -11.21
N LEU A 3 17.04 8.81 -11.75
CA LEU A 3 16.50 8.20 -12.97
C LEU A 3 15.09 7.66 -12.66
N ARG A 4 14.15 7.99 -13.54
CA ARG A 4 12.77 7.50 -13.47
C ARG A 4 12.77 5.98 -13.62
N ILE A 5 12.12 5.27 -12.69
CA ILE A 5 11.91 3.82 -12.74
C ILE A 5 10.89 3.50 -13.84
N ARG A 6 11.30 2.68 -14.80
CA ARG A 6 10.47 2.24 -15.93
C ARG A 6 9.97 0.81 -15.73
N PRO A 7 8.88 0.41 -16.40
CA PRO A 7 8.38 -0.97 -16.32
C PRO A 7 9.42 -2.04 -16.66
N ASP A 8 10.34 -1.76 -17.60
CA ASP A 8 11.40 -2.70 -17.96
C ASP A 8 12.47 -2.86 -16.88
N ASP A 9 12.69 -1.84 -16.06
CA ASP A 9 13.63 -1.89 -14.93
C ASP A 9 13.16 -2.85 -13.83
N LEU A 10 11.87 -3.22 -13.82
CA LEU A 10 11.29 -4.16 -12.84
C LEU A 10 11.57 -5.63 -13.16
N LYS A 11 12.06 -5.92 -14.37
CA LYS A 11 12.28 -7.30 -14.84
C LYS A 11 13.62 -7.86 -14.38
N THR A 12 14.61 -7.01 -14.12
CA THR A 12 15.98 -7.40 -13.76
C THR A 12 16.59 -6.43 -12.76
N GLY A 13 17.63 -6.85 -12.04
CA GLY A 13 18.36 -5.97 -11.11
C GLY A 13 17.63 -5.70 -9.79
N PRO A 14 17.97 -4.59 -9.09
CA PRO A 14 17.61 -4.40 -7.68
C PRO A 14 16.09 -4.28 -7.44
N TYR A 15 15.33 -3.79 -8.42
CA TYR A 15 13.88 -3.67 -8.29
C TYR A 15 13.17 -5.03 -8.37
N HIS A 16 13.71 -5.98 -9.13
CA HIS A 16 13.18 -7.34 -9.17
C HIS A 16 13.30 -8.02 -7.81
N GLU A 17 14.50 -7.93 -7.21
CA GLU A 17 14.77 -8.47 -5.87
C GLU A 17 13.90 -7.78 -4.81
N LEU A 18 13.74 -6.46 -4.89
CA LEU A 18 12.85 -5.72 -4.01
C LEU A 18 11.41 -6.23 -4.08
N ILE A 19 10.85 -6.33 -5.29
CA ILE A 19 9.47 -6.81 -5.50
C ILE A 19 9.32 -8.23 -4.94
N GLN A 20 10.30 -9.10 -5.19
CA GLN A 20 10.31 -10.47 -4.67
C GLN A 20 10.34 -10.47 -3.14
N ASN A 21 11.22 -9.68 -2.52
CA ASN A 21 11.34 -9.60 -1.07
C ASN A 21 10.05 -9.09 -0.41
N LEU A 22 9.44 -8.03 -0.96
CA LEU A 22 8.17 -7.49 -0.45
C LEU A 22 7.01 -8.47 -0.65
N THR A 23 7.00 -9.20 -1.75
CA THR A 23 6.00 -10.27 -1.99
C THR A 23 6.14 -11.38 -0.96
N GLN A 24 7.37 -11.82 -0.68
CA GLN A 24 7.63 -12.85 0.33
C GLN A 24 7.30 -12.35 1.75
N GLN A 25 7.52 -11.08 2.05
CA GLN A 25 7.08 -10.47 3.31
C GLN A 25 5.56 -10.55 3.45
N TRP A 26 4.82 -10.17 2.39
CA TRP A 26 3.37 -10.29 2.38
C TRP A 26 2.93 -11.74 2.60
N ILE A 27 3.48 -12.71 1.87
CA ILE A 27 3.12 -14.13 2.06
C ILE A 27 3.36 -14.59 3.50
N ARG A 28 4.49 -14.19 4.10
CA ARG A 28 4.88 -14.57 5.47
C ARG A 28 3.98 -13.98 6.55
N THR A 29 3.21 -12.92 6.25
CA THR A 29 2.22 -12.41 7.21
C THR A 29 1.09 -13.42 7.47
N GLY A 30 0.87 -14.38 6.56
CA GLY A 30 -0.15 -15.42 6.74
C GLY A 30 -1.59 -14.89 6.73
N LEU A 31 -1.83 -13.69 6.21
CA LEU A 31 -3.16 -13.11 6.13
C LEU A 31 -4.07 -13.95 5.22
N PRO A 32 -5.39 -14.06 5.51
CA PRO A 32 -6.32 -14.77 4.64
C PRO A 32 -6.30 -14.18 3.22
N SER A 33 -6.01 -15.00 2.21
CA SER A 33 -5.81 -14.52 0.84
C SER A 33 -7.10 -14.12 0.12
N GLN A 34 -8.22 -14.74 0.48
CA GLN A 34 -9.54 -14.53 -0.14
C GLN A 34 -9.52 -14.56 -1.68
N GLY A 35 -8.71 -15.45 -2.26
CA GLY A 35 -8.60 -15.64 -3.70
C GLY A 35 -7.48 -14.84 -4.38
N LEU A 36 -6.77 -13.96 -3.66
CA LEU A 36 -5.54 -13.37 -4.18
C LEU A 36 -4.41 -14.39 -4.25
N THR A 37 -3.63 -14.29 -5.32
CA THR A 37 -2.47 -15.12 -5.60
C THR A 37 -1.17 -14.35 -5.40
N GLU A 38 -0.04 -15.05 -5.37
CA GLU A 38 1.28 -14.41 -5.37
C GLU A 38 1.48 -13.47 -6.57
N THR A 39 0.91 -13.81 -7.73
CA THR A 39 0.96 -12.97 -8.93
C THR A 39 0.28 -11.63 -8.69
N ASP A 40 -0.84 -11.63 -7.97
CA ASP A 40 -1.57 -10.40 -7.64
C ASP A 40 -0.75 -9.53 -6.68
N TYR A 41 -0.14 -10.12 -5.65
CA TYR A 41 0.74 -9.38 -4.73
C TYR A 41 1.91 -8.72 -5.48
N ARG A 42 2.57 -9.46 -6.37
CA ARG A 42 3.66 -8.95 -7.21
C ARG A 42 3.18 -7.81 -8.10
N LEU A 43 1.99 -7.92 -8.69
CA LEU A 43 1.42 -6.87 -9.54
C LEU A 43 1.15 -5.60 -8.73
N THR A 44 0.55 -5.72 -7.55
CA THR A 44 0.25 -4.57 -6.69
C THR A 44 1.52 -3.85 -6.24
N ILE A 45 2.55 -4.60 -5.81
CA ILE A 45 3.85 -4.00 -5.43
C ILE A 45 4.53 -3.34 -6.63
N ARG A 46 4.48 -3.94 -7.82
CA ARG A 46 5.02 -3.35 -9.05
C ARG A 46 4.36 -2.02 -9.38
N THR A 47 3.02 -1.98 -9.35
CA THR A 47 2.25 -0.76 -9.60
C THR A 47 2.62 0.31 -8.58
N LEU A 48 2.69 -0.03 -7.29
CA LEU A 48 3.08 0.92 -6.25
C LEU A 48 4.49 1.47 -6.46
N LEU A 49 5.46 0.64 -6.84
CA LEU A 49 6.83 1.09 -7.14
C LEU A 49 6.88 2.04 -8.34
N LEU A 50 6.08 1.79 -9.37
CA LEU A 50 5.96 2.69 -10.52
C LEU A 50 5.25 3.99 -10.17
N THR A 51 4.34 3.99 -9.21
CA THR A 51 3.64 5.20 -8.77
C THR A 51 4.52 6.07 -7.87
N THR A 52 5.17 5.48 -6.87
CA THR A 52 6.05 6.21 -5.93
C THR A 52 7.37 6.63 -6.55
N GLN A 53 7.83 5.91 -7.58
CA GLN A 53 9.14 6.13 -8.20
C GLN A 53 10.32 6.06 -7.20
N ASP A 54 10.11 5.40 -6.05
CA ASP A 54 11.07 5.32 -4.96
C ASP A 54 10.96 3.98 -4.20
N ALA A 55 12.05 3.22 -4.20
CA ALA A 55 12.15 1.89 -3.62
C ALA A 55 12.02 1.89 -2.09
N ASP A 56 12.63 2.86 -1.42
CA ASP A 56 12.60 2.97 0.05
C ASP A 56 11.20 3.38 0.49
N ARG A 57 10.58 4.34 -0.23
CA ARG A 57 9.19 4.75 0.00
C ARG A 57 8.22 3.60 -0.21
N THR A 58 8.36 2.85 -1.30
CA THR A 58 7.54 1.66 -1.58
C THR A 58 7.65 0.65 -0.45
N SER A 59 8.86 0.37 0.00
CA SER A 59 9.11 -0.59 1.09
C SER A 59 8.43 -0.15 2.38
N ALA A 60 8.58 1.13 2.74
CA ALA A 60 7.96 1.69 3.94
C ALA A 60 6.43 1.61 3.90
N ILE A 61 5.80 1.92 2.77
CA ILE A 61 4.35 1.81 2.59
C ILE A 61 3.90 0.36 2.73
N VAL A 62 4.53 -0.57 2.01
CA VAL A 62 4.16 -2.00 2.05
C VAL A 62 4.29 -2.55 3.47
N GLN A 63 5.40 -2.26 4.15
CA GLN A 63 5.61 -2.72 5.53
C GLN A 63 4.61 -2.13 6.50
N ALA A 64 4.29 -0.83 6.41
CA ALA A 64 3.32 -0.20 7.27
C ALA A 64 1.90 -0.78 7.09
N VAL A 65 1.47 -0.99 5.84
CA VAL A 65 0.16 -1.59 5.55
C VAL A 65 0.10 -3.04 6.02
N LEU A 66 1.15 -3.84 5.78
CA LEU A 66 1.21 -5.22 6.27
C LEU A 66 1.19 -5.32 7.79
N ALA A 67 1.94 -4.45 8.48
CA ALA A 67 1.95 -4.40 9.95
C ALA A 67 0.57 -4.04 10.51
N GLN A 68 -0.08 -3.04 9.91
CA GLN A 68 -1.43 -2.65 10.30
C GLN A 68 -2.46 -3.75 10.02
N ALA A 69 -2.38 -4.41 8.86
CA ALA A 69 -3.24 -5.53 8.52
C ALA A 69 -3.12 -6.68 9.53
N ALA A 70 -1.89 -7.01 9.93
CA ALA A 70 -1.65 -8.03 10.95
C ALA A 70 -2.22 -7.62 12.32
N ALA A 71 -2.00 -6.36 12.74
CA ALA A 71 -2.49 -5.84 14.01
C ALA A 71 -4.03 -5.81 14.08
N LEU A 72 -4.69 -5.47 12.97
CA LEU A 72 -6.14 -5.36 12.87
C LEU A 72 -6.83 -6.62 12.31
N GLN A 73 -6.08 -7.73 12.18
CA GLN A 73 -6.58 -9.02 11.67
C GLN A 73 -7.30 -8.90 10.31
N LYS A 74 -6.77 -8.06 9.41
CA LYS A 74 -7.32 -7.82 8.06
C LYS A 74 -6.90 -8.93 7.09
N THR A 75 -7.44 -8.89 5.87
CA THR A 75 -7.19 -9.88 4.81
C THR A 75 -6.16 -9.36 3.81
N SER A 76 -5.62 -10.23 2.95
CA SER A 76 -4.78 -9.76 1.84
C SER A 76 -5.55 -8.88 0.85
N VAL A 77 -6.86 -9.08 0.70
CA VAL A 77 -7.69 -8.19 -0.14
C VAL A 77 -7.69 -6.77 0.40
N TRP A 78 -7.78 -6.62 1.72
CA TRP A 78 -7.66 -5.30 2.36
C TRP A 78 -6.28 -4.67 2.12
N VAL A 79 -5.20 -5.46 2.24
CA VAL A 79 -3.84 -4.95 1.95
C VAL A 79 -3.72 -4.48 0.49
N ASP A 80 -4.24 -5.24 -0.46
CA ASP A 80 -4.24 -4.85 -1.87
C ASP A 80 -4.97 -3.51 -2.12
N GLN A 81 -6.15 -3.34 -1.50
CA GLN A 81 -6.92 -2.09 -1.58
C GLN A 81 -6.16 -0.92 -0.97
N GLU A 82 -5.56 -1.11 0.21
CA GLU A 82 -4.82 -0.04 0.87
C GLU A 82 -3.53 0.33 0.14
N LEU A 83 -2.80 -0.63 -0.45
CA LEU A 83 -1.63 -0.29 -1.28
C LEU A 83 -2.02 0.48 -2.55
N LYS A 84 -3.16 0.17 -3.16
CA LYS A 84 -3.71 0.97 -4.27
C LYS A 84 -4.09 2.38 -3.83
N PHE A 85 -4.74 2.51 -2.67
CA PHE A 85 -5.07 3.80 -2.06
C PHE A 85 -3.80 4.62 -1.80
N GLU A 86 -2.78 4.03 -1.17
CA GLU A 86 -1.51 4.70 -0.88
C GLU A 86 -0.79 5.17 -2.15
N GLY A 87 -0.86 4.37 -3.23
CA GLY A 87 -0.37 4.81 -4.53
C GLY A 87 -1.18 5.99 -5.10
N MET A 88 -2.50 5.99 -4.96
CA MET A 88 -3.37 7.05 -5.48
C MET A 88 -3.11 8.41 -4.81
N ILE A 89 -2.85 8.42 -3.51
CA ILE A 89 -2.60 9.66 -2.74
C ILE A 89 -1.13 10.08 -2.73
N GLU A 90 -0.24 9.33 -3.39
CA GLU A 90 1.17 9.65 -3.45
C GLU A 90 1.40 11.01 -4.15
N GLY A 91 2.12 11.90 -3.49
CA GLY A 91 2.34 13.27 -3.96
C GLY A 91 1.25 14.28 -3.56
N VAL A 92 0.22 13.84 -2.83
CA VAL A 92 -0.82 14.71 -2.24
C VAL A 92 -0.62 14.77 -0.72
N ASP A 93 -1.02 15.86 -0.08
CA ASP A 93 -1.11 15.90 1.37
C ASP A 93 -2.19 14.90 1.86
N ARG A 94 -1.77 13.96 2.71
CA ARG A 94 -2.65 12.90 3.23
C ARG A 94 -3.82 13.47 4.02
N ALA A 95 -3.56 14.42 4.91
CA ALA A 95 -4.57 14.93 5.82
C ALA A 95 -5.62 15.71 5.03
N ASP A 96 -5.18 16.53 4.08
CA ASP A 96 -6.08 17.27 3.19
C ASP A 96 -6.91 16.31 2.33
N PHE A 97 -6.29 15.28 1.74
CA PHE A 97 -7.01 14.31 0.92
C PHE A 97 -8.05 13.52 1.74
N LEU A 98 -7.67 12.99 2.89
CA LEU A 98 -8.57 12.20 3.74
C LEU A 98 -9.73 13.04 4.28
N LEU A 99 -9.48 14.30 4.62
CA LEU A 99 -10.52 15.23 5.06
C LEU A 99 -11.46 15.60 3.91
N LEU A 100 -10.94 15.80 2.71
CA LEU A 100 -11.76 16.03 1.51
C LEU A 100 -12.64 14.81 1.19
N ASP A 101 -12.10 13.59 1.28
CA ASP A 101 -12.83 12.33 1.07
C ASP A 101 -14.01 12.20 2.03
N LEU A 102 -13.80 12.52 3.32
CA LEU A 102 -14.88 12.57 4.32
C LEU A 102 -15.92 13.65 4.01
N GLN A 103 -15.50 14.83 3.53
CA GLN A 103 -16.40 15.93 3.21
C GLN A 103 -17.27 15.67 1.98
N GLN A 104 -16.77 14.87 1.03
CA GLN A 104 -17.49 14.52 -0.20
C GLN A 104 -18.40 13.29 -0.03
N ALA A 105 -18.38 12.64 1.13
CA ALA A 105 -19.22 11.47 1.38
C ALA A 105 -20.70 11.86 1.49
N ASP A 106 -21.55 11.25 0.63
CA ASP A 106 -23.00 11.43 0.68
C ASP A 106 -23.59 11.02 2.04
N LYS A 107 -22.94 10.07 2.73
CA LYS A 107 -23.28 9.64 4.08
C LYS A 107 -22.02 9.27 4.84
N LEU A 108 -21.81 9.94 5.97
CA LEU A 108 -20.82 9.56 6.97
C LEU A 108 -21.38 8.41 7.81
N ASP A 109 -20.69 7.28 7.78
CA ASP A 109 -20.97 6.14 8.66
C ASP A 109 -19.71 5.73 9.44
N ASP A 110 -19.90 4.86 10.43
CA ASP A 110 -18.84 4.43 11.34
C ASP A 110 -17.70 3.72 10.58
N THR A 111 -18.01 3.00 9.50
CA THR A 111 -17.02 2.31 8.67
C THR A 111 -16.06 3.30 7.99
N MET A 112 -16.60 4.43 7.55
CA MET A 112 -15.80 5.48 6.91
C MET A 112 -14.91 6.20 7.92
N LEU A 113 -15.44 6.48 9.12
CA LEU A 113 -14.65 7.06 10.21
C LEU A 113 -13.55 6.12 10.70
N ASP A 114 -13.83 4.82 10.79
CA ASP A 114 -12.84 3.80 11.13
C ASP A 114 -11.73 3.76 10.07
N SER A 115 -12.09 3.75 8.78
CA SER A 115 -11.11 3.77 7.69
C SER A 115 -10.25 5.03 7.70
N TYR A 116 -10.84 6.19 7.97
CA TYR A 116 -10.10 7.44 8.16
C TYR A 116 -9.10 7.33 9.31
N ASN A 117 -9.56 6.85 10.48
CA ASN A 117 -8.72 6.70 11.67
C ASN A 117 -7.58 5.69 11.44
N GLU A 118 -7.85 4.59 10.74
CA GLU A 118 -6.82 3.62 10.34
C GLU A 118 -5.78 4.27 9.42
N ARG A 119 -6.20 5.05 8.41
CA ARG A 119 -5.32 5.66 7.40
C ARG A 119 -4.50 6.84 7.93
N ILE A 120 -5.08 7.66 8.81
CA ILE A 120 -4.38 8.84 9.36
C ILE A 120 -3.31 8.42 10.38
N ASN A 121 -3.53 7.33 11.12
CA ASN A 121 -2.60 6.88 12.16
C ASN A 121 -1.51 5.92 11.67
N ARG A 122 -1.61 5.43 10.42
CA ARG A 122 -0.70 4.43 9.83
C ARG A 122 0.79 4.79 9.91
N PHE A 123 1.11 6.08 9.76
CA PHE A 123 2.49 6.59 9.75
C PHE A 123 2.81 7.47 10.97
N SER A 124 1.89 7.58 11.94
CA SER A 124 2.00 8.46 13.11
C SER A 124 2.76 7.83 14.27
N SER A 125 3.08 6.53 14.20
CA SER A 125 3.90 5.86 15.19
C SER A 125 5.39 6.17 14.97
N LYS A 126 5.89 7.18 15.66
CA LYS A 126 7.32 7.42 15.95
C LYS A 126 7.52 7.54 17.44
#